data_AF-A0A227JE88-F1
#
_entry.id   AF-A0A227JE88-F1
#
_cell.length_a   1.000
_cell.length_b   1.000
_cell.length_c   1.000
_cell.angle_alpha   90.00
_cell.angle_beta   90.00
_cell.angle_gamma   90.00
#
_symmetry.space_group_name_H-M   'P 1'
#
loop_
_entity.id
_entity.type
_entity.pdbx_description
1 polymer ?
#
loop_
_entity_poly.entity_id
_entity_poly.type
_entity_poly.pdbx_seq_one_letter_code
_entity_poly.pdbx_strand_id
1 'polypeptide(L)'
;MFAGCATYAGLNFDQLFGPQLVRERTASVETPQADFFQREVKPIVDNRCVVCHACYDAPCQLKLSSVEGIDRGASKALVYEGTRLTAAAPTRLFEDAETTQEWRDAGFHPVLNERDQSMAANLEAGLIARLLQQKERHPLPDQVQLEGFDFSIDREQTCPTIEEYEQYEKDNPNWGMPFGMPNLTNSEYHTLMTWLENGAIMNMHTPISDQEQAKINQYETLLNHSDLKNQLMSRYIYEHLFLSHLYFSELSEKPRFFTLVRSATPPGQPVKRISTRRPYDDPGVERVYYRIIPEQGTIVDKTHMPFALNKQRISNWKKWFIEADYSVTQLPSYEPEVAANPMTAFIDMPVKSRFKFMLDNAQNTIMAYIKGPVCRGQLALNVINDRFWVFFLDPDKADIPEVNEFYRSQADNLKLPAEQESNTLPVTNWVKYARQQARYLEAKSEFTNNWFKHGENLSTDVIWDGNGTNPNA
;
A
#
# COMPACT_ATOMS: atom_id res chain seq x y z
N MET A 1 11.86 -34.95 -10.12
CA MET A 1 12.20 -34.93 -11.57
C MET A 1 11.11 -34.17 -12.33
N PHE A 2 11.01 -32.85 -12.17
CA PHE A 2 10.03 -32.01 -12.90
C PHE A 2 10.68 -30.92 -13.78
N ALA A 3 12.02 -30.81 -13.78
CA ALA A 3 12.72 -29.83 -14.61
C ALA A 3 12.69 -30.15 -16.12
N GLY A 4 12.45 -31.41 -16.51
CA GLY A 4 12.58 -31.86 -17.90
C GLY A 4 11.54 -31.28 -18.88
N CYS A 5 10.28 -31.17 -18.46
CA CYS A 5 9.22 -30.70 -19.36
C CYS A 5 9.28 -29.19 -19.61
N ALA A 6 9.52 -28.38 -18.56
CA ALA A 6 9.66 -26.94 -18.69
C ALA A 6 10.89 -26.55 -19.53
N THR A 7 12.01 -27.27 -19.37
CA THR A 7 13.20 -27.05 -20.21
C THR A 7 12.95 -27.43 -21.68
N TYR A 8 12.22 -28.51 -21.96
CA TYR A 8 11.88 -28.90 -23.33
C TYR A 8 10.89 -27.92 -24.00
N ALA A 9 9.89 -27.44 -23.26
CA ALA A 9 8.93 -26.45 -23.77
C ALA A 9 9.57 -25.05 -23.96
N GLY A 10 10.45 -24.62 -23.05
CA GLY A 10 11.23 -23.38 -23.21
C GLY A 10 12.15 -23.43 -24.43
N LEU A 11 12.81 -24.56 -24.66
CA LEU A 11 13.59 -24.79 -25.89
C LEU A 11 12.74 -24.75 -27.16
N ASN A 12 11.46 -25.13 -27.10
CA ASN A 12 10.54 -25.04 -28.24
C ASN A 12 10.16 -23.58 -28.54
N PHE A 13 9.75 -22.80 -27.54
CA PHE A 13 9.41 -21.39 -27.75
C PHE A 13 10.62 -20.55 -28.18
N ASP A 14 11.81 -20.80 -27.61
CA ASP A 14 13.03 -20.10 -28.02
C ASP A 14 13.45 -20.44 -29.46
N GLN A 15 13.17 -21.66 -29.94
CA GLN A 15 13.37 -22.04 -31.34
C GLN A 15 12.35 -21.39 -32.28
N LEU A 16 11.10 -21.26 -31.84
CA LEU A 16 10.00 -20.73 -32.65
C LEU A 16 10.03 -19.19 -32.74
N PHE A 17 10.32 -18.52 -31.62
CA PHE A 17 10.15 -17.07 -31.46
C PHE A 17 11.40 -16.37 -30.92
N GLY A 18 12.55 -17.05 -30.88
CA GLY A 18 13.78 -16.46 -30.35
C GLY A 18 13.82 -16.38 -28.82
N PRO A 19 14.96 -15.94 -28.25
CA PRO A 19 15.18 -15.95 -26.81
C PRO A 19 14.26 -14.96 -26.08
N GLN A 20 13.87 -15.32 -24.86
CA GLN A 20 13.12 -14.45 -23.97
C GLN A 20 13.99 -13.27 -23.49
N LEU A 21 13.55 -12.03 -23.76
CA LEU A 21 14.23 -10.80 -23.36
C LEU A 21 13.21 -9.75 -22.90
N VAL A 22 13.52 -9.03 -21.82
CA VAL A 22 12.71 -7.89 -21.34
C VAL A 22 12.46 -6.90 -22.47
N ARG A 23 11.23 -6.40 -22.57
CA ARG A 23 10.79 -5.50 -23.64
C ARG A 23 10.35 -4.15 -23.06
N GLU A 24 10.73 -3.08 -23.73
CA GLU A 24 10.12 -1.78 -23.49
C GLU A 24 8.71 -1.77 -24.10
N ARG A 25 7.70 -1.57 -23.25
CA ARG A 25 6.28 -1.60 -23.65
C ARG A 25 5.56 -0.30 -23.41
N THR A 26 6.25 0.76 -22.97
CA THR A 26 5.61 2.04 -22.78
C THR A 26 5.77 2.93 -24.01
N ALA A 27 4.72 3.67 -24.33
CA ALA A 27 4.71 4.66 -25.39
C ALA A 27 4.25 6.02 -24.84
N SER A 28 4.64 7.10 -25.51
CA SER A 28 4.19 8.44 -25.14
C SER A 28 2.66 8.52 -25.10
N VAL A 29 2.14 9.27 -24.13
CA VAL A 29 0.69 9.41 -23.87
C VAL A 29 -0.11 9.92 -25.06
N GLU A 30 0.55 10.54 -26.04
CA GLU A 30 -0.07 11.08 -27.27
C GLU A 30 -0.14 10.06 -28.42
N THR A 31 0.46 8.88 -28.26
CA THR A 31 0.46 7.85 -29.31
C THR A 31 -0.89 7.12 -29.39
N PRO A 32 -1.30 6.65 -30.58
CA PRO A 32 -2.52 5.86 -30.74
C PRO A 32 -2.56 4.61 -29.85
N GLN A 33 -1.40 3.96 -29.64
CA GLN A 33 -1.29 2.77 -28.80
C GLN A 33 -1.52 3.10 -27.32
N ALA A 34 -0.93 4.20 -26.82
CA ALA A 34 -1.15 4.66 -25.46
C ALA A 34 -2.62 5.10 -25.25
N ASP A 35 -3.22 5.79 -26.22
CA ASP A 35 -4.63 6.19 -26.18
C ASP A 35 -5.56 4.97 -26.15
N PHE A 36 -5.30 3.97 -27.00
CA PHE A 36 -6.04 2.71 -27.02
C PHE A 36 -5.94 1.96 -25.69
N PHE A 37 -4.73 1.86 -25.11
CA PHE A 37 -4.56 1.25 -23.80
C PHE A 37 -5.37 2.01 -22.73
N GLN A 38 -5.23 3.33 -22.66
CA GLN A 38 -5.86 4.13 -21.60
C GLN A 38 -7.38 4.19 -21.70
N ARG A 39 -7.94 4.28 -22.92
CA ARG A 39 -9.38 4.47 -23.14
C ARG A 39 -10.15 3.17 -23.30
N GLU A 40 -9.55 2.13 -23.87
CA GLU A 40 -10.24 0.89 -24.22
C GLU A 40 -9.80 -0.28 -23.33
N VAL A 41 -8.49 -0.50 -23.16
CA VAL A 41 -7.96 -1.67 -22.45
C VAL A 41 -8.04 -1.51 -20.94
N LYS A 42 -7.53 -0.39 -20.42
CA LYS A 42 -7.40 -0.12 -18.99
C LYS A 42 -8.76 -0.19 -18.26
N PRO A 43 -9.87 0.37 -18.77
CA PRO A 43 -11.17 0.21 -18.12
C PRO A 43 -11.60 -1.26 -17.99
N ILE A 44 -11.29 -2.11 -18.97
CA ILE A 44 -11.60 -3.54 -18.90
C ILE A 44 -10.73 -4.20 -17.82
N VAL A 45 -9.42 -3.96 -17.84
CA VAL A 45 -8.48 -4.51 -16.85
C VAL A 45 -8.85 -4.07 -15.43
N ASP A 46 -9.20 -2.80 -15.24
CA ASP A 46 -9.62 -2.25 -13.94
C ASP A 46 -10.91 -2.92 -13.42
N ASN A 47 -11.92 -3.10 -14.29
CA ASN A 47 -13.21 -3.65 -13.88
C ASN A 47 -13.23 -5.19 -13.78
N ARG A 48 -12.40 -5.90 -14.55
CA ARG A 48 -12.45 -7.37 -14.65
C ARG A 48 -11.31 -8.06 -13.92
N CYS A 49 -10.16 -7.41 -13.76
CA CYS A 49 -8.93 -8.06 -13.31
C CYS A 49 -8.40 -7.44 -12.01
N VAL A 50 -8.34 -6.11 -11.92
CA VAL A 50 -7.76 -5.39 -10.76
C VAL A 50 -8.49 -5.70 -9.45
N VAL A 51 -9.78 -6.00 -9.50
CA VAL A 51 -10.57 -6.43 -8.33
C VAL A 51 -9.93 -7.60 -7.56
N CYS A 52 -9.26 -8.52 -8.27
CA CYS A 52 -8.50 -9.62 -7.66
C CYS A 52 -6.99 -9.32 -7.60
N HIS A 53 -6.48 -8.51 -8.52
CA HIS A 53 -5.04 -8.29 -8.73
C HIS A 53 -4.49 -6.95 -8.19
N ALA A 54 -5.20 -6.25 -7.29
CA ALA A 54 -4.75 -4.95 -6.76
C ALA A 54 -3.93 -5.01 -5.47
N CYS A 55 -4.17 -5.97 -4.58
CA CYS A 55 -3.62 -5.99 -3.21
C CYS A 55 -2.47 -6.99 -3.05
N TYR A 56 -1.75 -7.01 -1.92
CA TYR A 56 -0.65 -7.98 -1.70
C TYR A 56 -1.14 -9.45 -1.72
N ASP A 57 -2.45 -9.62 -1.66
CA ASP A 57 -3.14 -10.88 -1.83
C ASP A 57 -3.41 -11.29 -3.29
N ALA A 58 -2.91 -10.52 -4.25
CA ALA A 58 -3.06 -10.87 -5.65
C ALA A 58 -2.49 -12.28 -5.91
N PRO A 59 -3.25 -13.18 -6.54
CA PRO A 59 -2.77 -14.52 -6.87
C PRO A 59 -1.45 -14.44 -7.65
N CYS A 60 -0.47 -15.26 -7.26
CA CYS A 60 0.85 -15.30 -7.87
C CYS A 60 1.59 -13.95 -7.84
N GLN A 61 1.24 -13.08 -6.89
CA GLN A 61 1.72 -11.69 -6.83
C GLN A 61 1.49 -10.86 -8.11
N LEU A 62 0.65 -11.34 -9.04
CA LEU A 62 0.41 -10.66 -10.31
C LEU A 62 -0.40 -9.40 -10.06
N LYS A 63 0.18 -8.24 -10.33
CA LYS A 63 -0.48 -6.94 -10.13
C LYS A 63 -0.90 -6.40 -11.48
N LEU A 64 -2.18 -6.04 -11.63
CA LEU A 64 -2.69 -5.53 -12.91
C LEU A 64 -3.13 -4.05 -12.81
N SER A 65 -2.87 -3.42 -11.66
CA SER A 65 -3.30 -2.06 -11.37
C SER A 65 -2.41 -0.97 -11.97
N SER A 66 -1.23 -1.29 -12.49
CA SER A 66 -0.33 -0.33 -13.15
C SER A 66 0.43 -0.99 -14.29
N VAL A 67 1.05 -0.18 -15.16
CA VAL A 67 1.85 -0.68 -16.28
C VAL A 67 3.05 -1.50 -15.80
N GLU A 68 3.71 -1.07 -14.72
CA GLU A 68 4.81 -1.77 -14.06
C GLU A 68 4.35 -3.06 -13.39
N GLY A 69 3.12 -3.08 -12.85
CA GLY A 69 2.54 -4.30 -12.29
C GLY A 69 2.37 -5.37 -13.36
N ILE A 70 1.80 -4.98 -14.51
CA ILE A 70 1.56 -5.87 -15.64
C ILE A 70 2.91 -6.39 -16.17
N ASP A 71 3.87 -5.50 -16.38
CA ASP A 71 5.17 -5.85 -16.98
C ASP A 71 6.09 -6.61 -16.02
N ARG A 72 6.00 -6.34 -14.70
CA ARG A 72 6.65 -7.16 -13.67
C ARG A 72 6.27 -8.63 -13.79
N GLY A 73 5.01 -8.91 -14.09
CA GLY A 73 4.49 -10.28 -14.21
C GLY A 73 4.21 -10.94 -12.87
N ALA A 74 4.42 -12.26 -12.81
CA ALA A 74 3.98 -13.11 -11.71
C ALA A 74 5.14 -13.83 -11.01
N SER A 75 4.91 -14.29 -9.78
CA SER A 75 5.86 -15.05 -8.97
C SER A 75 5.14 -16.17 -8.23
N LYS A 76 5.84 -17.31 -8.07
CA LYS A 76 5.40 -18.45 -7.26
C LYS A 76 5.60 -18.20 -5.76
N ALA A 77 6.36 -17.17 -5.38
CA ALA A 77 6.64 -16.87 -3.98
C ALA A 77 5.36 -16.41 -3.27
N LEU A 78 5.13 -16.94 -2.06
CA LEU A 78 3.98 -16.53 -1.24
C LEU A 78 4.28 -15.21 -0.53
N VAL A 79 3.33 -14.27 -0.50
CA VAL A 79 3.45 -13.08 0.35
C VAL A 79 3.03 -13.42 1.79
N TYR A 80 1.88 -14.09 1.93
CA TYR A 80 1.35 -14.56 3.21
C TYR A 80 1.77 -16.01 3.46
N GLU A 81 2.78 -16.21 4.29
CA GLU A 81 3.24 -17.52 4.73
C GLU A 81 3.41 -17.48 6.26
N GLY A 82 2.39 -17.94 6.99
CA GLY A 82 2.31 -17.82 8.45
C GLY A 82 3.35 -18.64 9.23
N THR A 83 4.07 -19.54 8.55
CA THR A 83 5.11 -20.40 9.12
C THR A 83 6.52 -19.78 9.05
N ARG A 84 6.67 -18.59 8.44
CA ARG A 84 7.98 -17.93 8.34
C ARG A 84 8.51 -17.53 9.71
N LEU A 85 9.73 -17.95 10.01
CA LEU A 85 10.48 -17.51 11.20
C LEU A 85 11.24 -16.20 10.96
N THR A 86 11.52 -15.90 9.68
CA THR A 86 12.29 -14.72 9.25
C THR A 86 11.53 -13.92 8.21
N ALA A 87 11.82 -12.63 8.14
CA ALA A 87 11.23 -11.73 7.14
C ALA A 87 11.57 -12.17 5.70
N ALA A 88 10.55 -12.24 4.84
CA ALA A 88 10.76 -12.38 3.40
C ALA A 88 11.18 -11.03 2.78
N ALA A 89 11.99 -11.06 1.72
CA ALA A 89 12.31 -9.87 0.94
C ALA A 89 11.01 -9.22 0.40
N PRO A 90 10.86 -7.89 0.52
CA PRO A 90 9.68 -7.20 0.02
C PRO A 90 9.71 -7.12 -1.52
N THR A 91 8.52 -7.11 -2.12
CA THR A 91 8.32 -7.12 -3.59
C THR A 91 7.27 -6.08 -3.99
N ARG A 92 7.35 -4.88 -3.42
CA ARG A 92 6.44 -3.76 -3.65
C ARG A 92 6.80 -3.04 -4.95
N LEU A 93 5.80 -2.79 -5.78
CA LEU A 93 5.97 -1.98 -6.99
C LEU A 93 6.48 -0.59 -6.62
N PHE A 94 7.33 -0.01 -7.47
CA PHE A 94 7.91 1.34 -7.32
C PHE A 94 8.81 1.55 -6.09
N GLU A 95 9.15 0.49 -5.37
CA GLU A 95 9.91 0.56 -4.12
C GLU A 95 11.08 -0.39 -4.09
N ASP A 96 10.83 -1.67 -4.39
CA ASP A 96 11.84 -2.73 -4.19
C ASP A 96 12.57 -3.11 -5.50
N ALA A 97 12.11 -2.58 -6.65
CA ALA A 97 12.82 -2.54 -7.93
C ALA A 97 12.25 -1.43 -8.82
N GLU A 98 13.10 -0.88 -9.69
CA GLU A 98 12.82 0.23 -10.61
C GLU A 98 12.62 -0.25 -12.06
N THR A 99 13.17 -1.42 -12.43
CA THR A 99 13.08 -1.93 -13.81
C THR A 99 12.48 -3.33 -13.90
N THR A 100 11.93 -3.67 -15.07
CA THR A 100 11.42 -5.02 -15.35
C THR A 100 12.52 -6.08 -15.27
N GLN A 101 13.76 -5.75 -15.66
CA GLN A 101 14.89 -6.68 -15.55
C GLN A 101 15.20 -7.04 -14.09
N GLU A 102 15.19 -6.06 -13.19
CA GLU A 102 15.39 -6.32 -11.75
C GLU A 102 14.30 -7.26 -11.19
N TRP A 103 13.08 -7.18 -11.70
CA TRP A 103 12.02 -8.13 -11.32
C TRP A 103 12.27 -9.55 -11.85
N ARG A 104 12.81 -9.70 -13.08
CA ARG A 104 13.23 -11.01 -13.61
C ARG A 104 14.34 -11.60 -12.74
N ASP A 105 15.33 -10.80 -12.37
CA ASP A 105 16.43 -11.20 -11.49
C ASP A 105 15.93 -11.59 -10.08
N ALA A 106 14.84 -10.97 -9.62
CA ALA A 106 14.13 -11.31 -8.39
C ALA A 106 13.19 -12.54 -8.51
N GLY A 107 13.20 -13.24 -9.65
CA GLY A 107 12.45 -14.49 -9.85
C GLY A 107 10.99 -14.31 -10.27
N PHE A 108 10.59 -13.11 -10.71
CA PHE A 108 9.32 -12.94 -11.42
C PHE A 108 9.45 -13.42 -12.86
N HIS A 109 8.41 -14.05 -13.39
CA HIS A 109 8.33 -14.47 -14.79
C HIS A 109 7.32 -13.60 -15.56
N PRO A 110 7.55 -13.38 -16.87
CA PRO A 110 6.66 -12.58 -17.68
C PRO A 110 5.30 -13.25 -17.84
N VAL A 111 4.26 -12.42 -17.90
CA VAL A 111 2.89 -12.84 -18.25
C VAL A 111 2.48 -12.37 -19.66
N LEU A 112 3.30 -11.49 -20.25
CA LEU A 112 3.25 -11.03 -21.63
C LEU A 112 4.41 -11.65 -22.42
N ASN A 113 4.31 -11.71 -23.75
CA ASN A 113 5.34 -12.33 -24.58
C ASN A 113 6.64 -11.51 -24.62
N GLU A 114 7.75 -12.02 -24.08
CA GLU A 114 9.09 -11.40 -24.11
C GLU A 114 9.99 -11.88 -25.27
N ARG A 115 9.48 -12.74 -26.15
CA ARG A 115 10.18 -13.24 -27.34
C ARG A 115 9.91 -12.35 -28.55
N ASP A 116 10.01 -12.86 -29.77
CA ASP A 116 9.68 -12.12 -30.99
C ASP A 116 8.30 -11.46 -30.89
N GLN A 117 8.19 -10.18 -31.24
CA GLN A 117 6.95 -9.40 -31.09
C GLN A 117 6.02 -9.51 -32.31
N SER A 118 6.03 -10.65 -33.01
CA SER A 118 5.06 -10.92 -34.07
C SER A 118 3.67 -11.15 -33.48
N MET A 119 2.62 -10.86 -34.26
CA MET A 119 1.22 -11.04 -33.82
C MET A 119 0.97 -12.46 -33.27
N ALA A 120 1.42 -13.49 -33.99
CA ALA A 120 1.28 -14.88 -33.56
C ALA A 120 2.06 -15.17 -32.27
N ALA A 121 3.32 -14.76 -32.18
CA ALA A 121 4.16 -14.97 -31.00
C ALA A 121 3.58 -14.27 -29.77
N ASN A 122 3.02 -13.07 -29.92
CA ASN A 122 2.41 -12.34 -28.81
C ASN A 122 1.21 -13.08 -28.19
N LEU A 123 0.46 -13.81 -29.01
CA LEU A 123 -0.68 -14.60 -28.55
C LEU A 123 -0.28 -16.00 -28.06
N GLU A 124 0.67 -16.65 -28.73
CA GLU A 124 1.09 -18.03 -28.41
C GLU A 124 2.05 -18.10 -27.23
N ALA A 125 2.96 -17.13 -27.10
CA ALA A 125 3.96 -17.07 -26.03
C ALA A 125 3.60 -16.04 -24.92
N GLY A 126 2.38 -15.49 -24.93
CA GLY A 126 1.86 -14.60 -23.88
C GLY A 126 0.88 -15.30 -22.95
N LEU A 127 1.25 -15.48 -21.67
CA LEU A 127 0.42 -16.22 -20.70
C LEU A 127 -1.00 -15.62 -20.54
N ILE A 128 -1.13 -14.29 -20.48
CA ILE A 128 -2.46 -13.65 -20.37
C ILE A 128 -3.33 -13.99 -21.58
N ALA A 129 -2.79 -13.94 -22.80
CA ALA A 129 -3.53 -14.27 -24.01
C ALA A 129 -4.03 -15.72 -23.97
N ARG A 130 -3.18 -16.65 -23.53
CA ARG A 130 -3.53 -18.06 -23.37
C ARG A 130 -4.62 -18.29 -22.33
N LEU A 131 -4.54 -17.63 -21.17
CA LEU A 131 -5.57 -17.73 -20.12
C LEU A 131 -6.92 -17.14 -20.55
N LEU A 132 -6.94 -16.07 -21.35
CA LEU A 132 -8.15 -15.53 -21.94
C LEU A 132 -8.75 -16.47 -22.99
N GLN A 133 -7.93 -17.03 -23.89
CA GLN A 133 -8.35 -18.02 -24.89
C GLN A 133 -8.92 -19.28 -24.22
N GLN A 134 -8.32 -19.73 -23.12
CA GLN A 134 -8.84 -20.83 -22.32
C GLN A 134 -10.25 -20.55 -21.80
N LYS A 135 -10.46 -19.35 -21.22
CA LYS A 135 -11.77 -18.94 -20.72
C LYS A 135 -12.82 -18.90 -21.82
N GLU A 136 -12.42 -18.46 -23.00
CA GLU A 136 -13.32 -18.41 -24.16
C GLU A 136 -13.69 -19.82 -24.67
N ARG A 137 -12.73 -20.75 -24.69
CA ARG A 137 -12.97 -22.16 -25.07
C ARG A 137 -13.77 -22.94 -24.01
N HIS A 138 -13.61 -22.56 -22.75
CA HIS A 138 -14.24 -23.19 -21.59
C HIS A 138 -15.02 -22.15 -20.77
N PRO A 139 -16.14 -21.64 -21.30
CA PRO A 139 -16.95 -20.66 -20.60
C PRO A 139 -17.50 -21.23 -19.29
N LEU A 140 -17.82 -20.36 -18.32
CA LEU A 140 -18.43 -20.82 -17.08
C LEU A 140 -19.75 -21.54 -17.36
N PRO A 141 -20.06 -22.61 -16.59
CA PRO A 141 -21.37 -23.21 -16.62
C PRO A 141 -22.43 -22.23 -16.09
N ASP A 142 -23.62 -22.25 -16.69
CA ASP A 142 -24.76 -21.46 -16.22
C ASP A 142 -25.35 -22.10 -14.95
N GLN A 143 -24.76 -21.74 -13.80
CA GLN A 143 -25.10 -22.24 -12.48
C GLN A 143 -25.19 -21.09 -11.48
N VAL A 144 -26.17 -21.16 -10.57
CA VAL A 144 -26.33 -20.17 -9.50
C VAL A 144 -25.16 -20.22 -8.52
N GLN A 145 -24.65 -21.42 -8.23
CA GLN A 145 -23.46 -21.65 -7.44
C GLN A 145 -22.55 -22.59 -8.23
N LEU A 146 -21.33 -22.16 -8.48
CA LEU A 146 -20.36 -22.93 -9.25
C LEU A 146 -19.88 -24.16 -8.46
N GLU A 147 -19.99 -25.33 -9.07
CA GLU A 147 -19.44 -26.58 -8.55
C GLU A 147 -18.08 -26.91 -9.21
N GLY A 148 -17.20 -27.61 -8.48
CA GLY A 148 -15.89 -28.04 -9.01
C GLY A 148 -14.82 -26.95 -9.04
N PHE A 149 -15.07 -25.81 -8.40
CA PHE A 149 -14.09 -24.73 -8.20
C PHE A 149 -13.70 -24.62 -6.73
N ASP A 150 -12.41 -24.45 -6.46
CA ASP A 150 -11.92 -24.13 -5.12
C ASP A 150 -11.75 -22.60 -4.96
N PHE A 151 -12.66 -22.03 -4.18
CA PHE A 151 -12.65 -20.62 -3.77
C PHE A 151 -12.20 -20.43 -2.32
N SER A 152 -11.62 -21.46 -1.69
CA SER A 152 -11.10 -21.35 -0.33
C SER A 152 -10.01 -20.28 -0.25
N ILE A 153 -9.95 -19.59 0.90
CA ILE A 153 -8.98 -18.53 1.14
C ILE A 153 -7.57 -19.11 1.30
N ASP A 154 -7.41 -20.40 1.54
CA ASP A 154 -6.14 -21.11 1.76
C ASP A 154 -5.80 -22.09 0.64
N ARG A 155 -6.56 -22.06 -0.46
CA ARG A 155 -6.26 -22.74 -1.72
C ARG A 155 -4.77 -22.62 -2.10
N GLU A 156 -4.20 -23.74 -2.52
CA GLU A 156 -2.87 -23.78 -3.11
C GLU A 156 -2.85 -22.97 -4.43
N GLN A 157 -1.89 -22.04 -4.54
CA GLN A 157 -1.80 -21.19 -5.72
C GLN A 157 -1.08 -21.92 -6.86
N THR A 158 -1.75 -22.04 -8.01
CA THR A 158 -1.13 -22.53 -9.24
C THR A 158 -0.73 -21.34 -10.11
N CYS A 159 0.57 -21.14 -10.26
CA CYS A 159 1.16 -19.99 -10.95
C CYS A 159 1.99 -20.46 -12.14
N PRO A 160 1.36 -20.86 -13.27
CA PRO A 160 2.06 -21.39 -14.42
C PRO A 160 2.87 -20.31 -15.13
N THR A 161 4.07 -20.67 -15.58
CA THR A 161 4.77 -19.95 -16.66
C THR A 161 4.13 -20.28 -18.01
N ILE A 162 4.50 -19.55 -19.08
CA ILE A 162 4.01 -19.88 -20.42
C ILE A 162 4.50 -21.27 -20.88
N GLU A 163 5.69 -21.68 -20.47
CA GLU A 163 6.25 -23.00 -20.76
C GLU A 163 5.50 -24.13 -20.03
N GLU A 164 4.88 -23.83 -18.88
CA GLU A 164 4.08 -24.78 -18.09
C GLU A 164 2.60 -24.77 -18.48
N TYR A 165 2.16 -23.79 -19.28
CA TYR A 165 0.76 -23.52 -19.56
C TYR A 165 0.01 -24.71 -20.19
N GLU A 166 0.63 -25.44 -21.13
CA GLU A 166 -0.05 -26.56 -21.81
C GLU A 166 -0.46 -27.67 -20.82
N GLN A 167 0.41 -27.96 -19.85
CA GLN A 167 0.10 -28.93 -18.80
C GLN A 167 -0.94 -28.36 -17.83
N TYR A 168 -0.80 -27.08 -17.45
CA TYR A 168 -1.78 -26.39 -16.61
C TYR A 168 -3.20 -26.44 -17.20
N GLU A 169 -3.35 -26.16 -18.50
CA GLU A 169 -4.65 -26.20 -19.19
C GLU A 169 -5.23 -27.61 -19.22
N LYS A 170 -4.41 -28.64 -19.46
CA LYS A 170 -4.86 -30.04 -19.43
C LYS A 170 -5.38 -30.45 -18.05
N ASP A 171 -4.67 -30.05 -17.00
CA ASP A 171 -5.02 -30.38 -15.63
C ASP A 171 -6.22 -29.56 -15.12
N ASN A 172 -6.39 -28.34 -15.64
CA ASN A 172 -7.37 -27.37 -15.16
C ASN A 172 -8.12 -26.67 -16.30
N PRO A 173 -8.87 -27.39 -17.16
CA PRO A 173 -9.45 -26.83 -18.39
C PRO A 173 -10.36 -25.62 -18.14
N ASN A 174 -11.12 -25.61 -17.04
CA ASN A 174 -12.07 -24.54 -16.71
C ASN A 174 -11.45 -23.37 -15.93
N TRP A 175 -10.13 -23.34 -15.75
CA TRP A 175 -9.45 -22.33 -14.90
C TRP A 175 -8.90 -21.12 -15.69
N GLY A 176 -9.39 -20.91 -16.92
CA GLY A 176 -9.11 -19.68 -17.68
C GLY A 176 -9.54 -18.41 -16.93
N MET A 177 -8.92 -17.29 -17.28
CA MET A 177 -9.18 -16.00 -16.64
C MET A 177 -10.26 -15.20 -17.38
N PRO A 178 -11.18 -14.50 -16.68
CA PRO A 178 -11.30 -14.38 -15.22
C PRO A 178 -11.75 -15.69 -14.52
N PHE A 179 -10.97 -16.15 -13.56
CA PHE A 179 -11.21 -17.42 -12.84
C PHE A 179 -12.47 -17.33 -11.97
N GLY A 180 -13.38 -18.30 -12.09
CA GLY A 180 -14.60 -18.34 -11.27
C GLY A 180 -15.60 -17.21 -11.52
N MET A 181 -15.36 -16.36 -12.52
CA MET A 181 -16.22 -15.23 -12.90
C MET A 181 -16.75 -15.41 -14.33
N PRO A 182 -17.87 -14.77 -14.72
CA PRO A 182 -18.39 -14.86 -16.08
C PRO A 182 -17.35 -14.52 -17.16
N ASN A 183 -17.56 -15.02 -18.37
CA ASN A 183 -16.74 -14.65 -19.52
C ASN A 183 -16.76 -13.13 -19.74
N LEU A 184 -15.69 -12.63 -20.33
CA LEU A 184 -15.69 -11.28 -20.89
C LEU A 184 -16.77 -11.20 -21.97
N THR A 185 -17.37 -10.02 -22.14
CA THR A 185 -18.20 -9.81 -23.32
C THR A 185 -17.35 -9.95 -24.58
N ASN A 186 -17.96 -10.27 -25.72
CA ASN A 186 -17.23 -10.38 -26.99
C ASN A 186 -16.40 -9.11 -27.27
N SER A 187 -16.97 -7.92 -27.03
CA SER A 187 -16.26 -6.65 -27.21
C SER A 187 -15.03 -6.55 -26.29
N GLU A 188 -15.20 -6.85 -25.00
CA GLU A 188 -14.09 -6.81 -24.03
C GLU A 188 -12.98 -7.81 -24.40
N TYR A 189 -13.35 -9.04 -24.76
CA TYR A 189 -12.40 -10.07 -25.19
C TYR A 189 -11.61 -9.61 -26.42
N HIS A 190 -12.28 -9.14 -27.48
CA HIS A 190 -11.60 -8.70 -28.70
C HIS A 190 -10.69 -7.49 -28.46
N THR A 191 -11.09 -6.53 -27.61
CA THR A 191 -10.24 -5.39 -27.24
C THR A 191 -8.96 -5.85 -26.55
N LEU A 192 -9.06 -6.75 -25.56
CA LEU A 192 -7.87 -7.28 -24.87
C LEU A 192 -6.99 -8.11 -25.80
N MET A 193 -7.57 -8.97 -26.63
CA MET A 193 -6.81 -9.81 -27.56
C MET A 193 -6.11 -8.97 -28.63
N THR A 194 -6.75 -7.91 -29.14
CA THR A 194 -6.13 -6.96 -30.07
C THR A 194 -4.94 -6.25 -29.41
N TRP A 195 -5.10 -5.80 -28.16
CA TRP A 195 -4.00 -5.18 -27.42
C TRP A 195 -2.81 -6.14 -27.24
N LEU A 196 -3.08 -7.38 -26.82
CA LEU A 196 -2.06 -8.41 -26.62
C LEU A 196 -1.35 -8.76 -27.94
N GLU A 197 -2.10 -8.99 -29.01
CA GLU A 197 -1.59 -9.29 -30.35
C GLU A 197 -0.64 -8.19 -30.86
N ASN A 198 -0.94 -6.93 -30.55
CA ASN A 198 -0.12 -5.77 -30.90
C ASN A 198 1.01 -5.48 -29.89
N GLY A 199 1.47 -6.48 -29.15
CA GLY A 199 2.64 -6.40 -28.27
C GLY A 199 2.36 -5.81 -26.89
N ALA A 200 1.09 -5.64 -26.53
CA ALA A 200 0.65 -5.13 -25.23
C ALA A 200 1.29 -3.78 -24.86
N ILE A 201 1.41 -2.86 -25.83
CA ILE A 201 1.95 -1.52 -25.61
C ILE A 201 1.00 -0.74 -24.68
N MET A 202 1.59 -0.05 -23.70
CA MET A 202 0.92 0.73 -22.65
C MET A 202 1.40 2.18 -22.67
N ASN A 203 0.77 3.05 -21.89
CA ASN A 203 1.18 4.45 -21.79
C ASN A 203 2.33 4.66 -20.79
N MET A 204 3.22 5.61 -21.06
CA MET A 204 4.08 6.21 -20.04
C MET A 204 3.26 6.99 -19.01
N HIS A 205 3.84 7.26 -17.84
CA HIS A 205 3.21 8.08 -16.80
C HIS A 205 2.84 9.47 -17.33
N THR A 206 1.63 9.91 -16.99
CA THR A 206 1.20 11.27 -17.28
C THR A 206 2.10 12.27 -16.54
N PRO A 207 2.69 13.26 -17.21
CA PRO A 207 3.48 14.29 -16.55
C PRO A 207 2.70 15.05 -15.48
N ILE A 208 3.42 15.66 -14.54
CA ILE A 208 2.84 16.59 -13.56
C ILE A 208 2.57 17.92 -14.28
N SER A 209 1.36 18.46 -14.13
CA SER A 209 1.00 19.77 -14.67
C SER A 209 1.59 20.92 -13.84
N ASP A 210 1.72 22.12 -14.42
CA ASP A 210 2.24 23.29 -13.72
C ASP A 210 1.45 23.64 -12.45
N GLN A 211 0.13 23.43 -12.47
CA GLN A 211 -0.75 23.68 -11.33
C GLN A 211 -0.51 22.68 -10.20
N GLU A 212 -0.35 21.40 -10.53
CA GLU A 212 0.01 20.35 -9.58
C GLU A 212 1.40 20.61 -9.00
N GLN A 213 2.38 20.92 -9.84
CA GLN A 213 3.74 21.23 -9.41
C GLN A 213 3.79 22.42 -8.45
N ALA A 214 2.98 23.47 -8.70
CA ALA A 214 2.87 24.60 -7.79
C ALA A 214 2.33 24.20 -6.40
N LYS A 215 1.37 23.28 -6.33
CA LYS A 215 0.84 22.76 -5.05
C LYS A 215 1.84 21.83 -4.35
N ILE A 216 2.50 20.95 -5.11
CA ILE A 216 3.59 20.10 -4.61
C ILE A 216 4.68 20.98 -3.97
N ASN A 217 5.15 22.02 -4.68
CA ASN A 217 6.18 22.91 -4.18
C ASN A 217 5.78 23.62 -2.87
N GLN A 218 4.51 24.01 -2.70
CA GLN A 218 4.04 24.62 -1.45
C GLN A 218 4.16 23.67 -0.26
N TYR A 219 3.76 22.41 -0.44
CA TYR A 219 3.85 21.39 0.59
C TYR A 219 5.30 20.96 0.84
N GLU A 220 6.07 20.69 -0.21
CA GLU A 220 7.48 20.31 -0.08
C GLU A 220 8.31 21.43 0.56
N THR A 221 7.99 22.71 0.35
CA THR A 221 8.67 23.82 1.05
C THR A 221 8.45 23.76 2.57
N LEU A 222 7.22 23.48 3.01
CA LEU A 222 6.90 23.34 4.43
C LEU A 222 7.59 22.11 5.05
N LEU A 223 7.49 20.97 4.36
CA LEU A 223 7.97 19.68 4.86
C LEU A 223 9.50 19.57 4.87
N ASN A 224 10.19 20.30 3.99
CA ASN A 224 11.64 20.21 3.83
C ASN A 224 12.43 21.38 4.42
N HIS A 225 11.77 22.28 5.15
CA HIS A 225 12.45 23.34 5.90
C HIS A 225 13.48 22.74 6.88
N SER A 226 14.62 23.42 7.07
CA SER A 226 15.79 22.86 7.78
C SER A 226 15.64 22.80 9.29
N ASP A 227 14.78 23.62 9.89
CA ASP A 227 14.63 23.68 11.35
C ASP A 227 14.18 22.35 11.95
N LEU A 228 14.70 22.00 13.14
CA LEU A 228 14.42 20.71 13.79
C LEU A 228 12.93 20.45 14.03
N LYS A 229 12.14 21.49 14.38
CA LYS A 229 10.68 21.40 14.47
C LYS A 229 10.04 20.94 13.16
N ASN A 230 10.47 21.50 12.03
CA ASN A 230 9.95 21.11 10.72
C ASN A 230 10.33 19.68 10.36
N GLN A 231 11.56 19.26 10.66
CA GLN A 231 11.97 17.87 10.39
C GLN A 231 11.17 16.88 11.24
N LEU A 232 10.98 17.16 12.53
CA LEU A 232 10.20 16.35 13.45
C LEU A 232 8.72 16.28 13.01
N MET A 233 8.12 17.43 12.69
CA MET A 233 6.76 17.53 12.11
C MET A 233 6.63 16.67 10.86
N SER A 234 7.59 16.76 9.94
CA SER A 234 7.47 16.10 8.64
C SER A 234 7.64 14.60 8.75
N ARG A 235 8.47 14.13 9.70
CA ARG A 235 8.53 12.72 10.09
C ARG A 235 7.19 12.23 10.61
N TYR A 236 6.58 12.97 11.54
CA TYR A 236 5.25 12.63 12.07
C TYR A 236 4.18 12.56 10.98
N ILE A 237 4.11 13.58 10.12
CA ILE A 237 3.15 13.63 9.01
C ILE A 237 3.37 12.46 8.05
N TYR A 238 4.61 12.18 7.66
CA TYR A 238 4.92 11.06 6.77
C TYR A 238 4.53 9.72 7.38
N GLU A 239 4.89 9.45 8.63
CA GLU A 239 4.57 8.18 9.28
C GLU A 239 3.05 7.95 9.41
N HIS A 240 2.26 9.02 9.56
CA HIS A 240 0.79 8.93 9.62
C HIS A 240 0.11 8.92 8.24
N LEU A 241 0.73 9.51 7.22
CA LEU A 241 0.16 9.59 5.86
C LEU A 241 0.81 8.60 4.88
N PHE A 242 1.69 7.72 5.35
CA PHE A 242 2.48 6.80 4.51
C PHE A 242 1.62 5.95 3.55
N LEU A 243 0.43 5.54 3.99
CA LEU A 243 -0.51 4.75 3.19
C LEU A 243 -1.62 5.58 2.53
N SER A 244 -1.65 6.90 2.75
CA SER A 244 -2.73 7.76 2.27
C SER A 244 -2.55 8.17 0.81
N HIS A 245 -3.66 8.24 0.09
CA HIS A 245 -3.71 8.84 -1.24
C HIS A 245 -4.00 10.33 -1.11
N LEU A 246 -2.96 11.14 -1.31
CA LEU A 246 -3.04 12.59 -1.22
C LEU A 246 -3.68 13.17 -2.48
N TYR A 247 -4.49 14.22 -2.34
CA TYR A 247 -4.99 14.96 -3.50
C TYR A 247 -5.14 16.43 -3.18
N PHE A 248 -5.03 17.31 -4.19
CA PHE A 248 -5.19 18.74 -4.00
C PHE A 248 -6.65 19.14 -4.23
N SER A 249 -7.40 19.36 -3.15
CA SER A 249 -8.85 19.64 -3.22
C SER A 249 -9.19 20.98 -3.90
N GLU A 250 -8.19 21.83 -4.12
CA GLU A 250 -8.34 23.14 -4.77
C GLU A 250 -8.13 23.10 -6.30
N LEU A 251 -7.75 21.95 -6.89
CA LEU A 251 -7.40 21.86 -8.32
C LEU A 251 -8.52 21.30 -9.22
N SER A 252 -9.25 20.28 -8.77
CA SER A 252 -10.21 19.58 -9.62
C SER A 252 -11.27 18.84 -8.79
N GLU A 253 -12.49 18.74 -9.33
CA GLU A 253 -13.56 17.88 -8.80
C GLU A 253 -13.27 16.39 -9.02
N LYS A 254 -12.48 16.05 -10.05
CA LYS A 254 -11.94 14.70 -10.28
C LYS A 254 -10.46 14.72 -9.91
N PRO A 255 -10.10 14.38 -8.66
CA PRO A 255 -8.74 14.52 -8.19
C PRO A 255 -7.81 13.50 -8.85
N ARG A 256 -6.61 13.95 -9.21
CA ARG A 256 -5.44 13.06 -9.34
C ARG A 256 -4.89 12.80 -7.95
N PHE A 257 -4.48 11.56 -7.70
CA PHE A 257 -3.90 11.15 -6.42
C PHE A 257 -2.37 11.09 -6.46
N PHE A 258 -1.78 11.29 -5.30
CA PHE A 258 -0.35 11.36 -5.05
C PHE A 258 -0.02 10.59 -3.76
N THR A 259 1.24 10.27 -3.55
CA THR A 259 1.76 9.69 -2.32
C THR A 259 2.90 10.54 -1.77
N LEU A 260 3.11 10.47 -0.45
CA LEU A 260 4.24 11.11 0.22
C LEU A 260 5.34 10.09 0.45
N VAL A 261 6.53 10.35 -0.07
CA VAL A 261 7.68 9.44 0.03
C VAL A 261 8.86 10.13 0.70
N ARG A 262 9.74 9.32 1.32
CA ARG A 262 11.08 9.76 1.73
C ARG A 262 12.02 9.73 0.52
N SER A 263 12.91 10.71 0.45
CA SER A 263 13.91 10.88 -0.61
C SER A 263 15.26 11.26 -0.02
N ALA A 264 16.33 10.72 -0.60
CA ALA A 264 17.70 11.11 -0.30
C ALA A 264 18.10 12.44 -0.97
N THR A 265 17.30 12.91 -1.94
CA THR A 265 17.54 14.15 -2.69
C THR A 265 16.47 15.22 -2.40
N PRO A 266 16.87 16.51 -2.33
CA PRO A 266 15.96 17.63 -2.04
C PRO A 266 15.02 17.96 -3.21
N PRO A 267 13.95 18.76 -2.96
CA PRO A 267 13.17 19.40 -4.03
C PRO A 267 14.08 20.12 -5.05
N GLY A 268 13.73 20.03 -6.33
CA GLY A 268 14.55 20.53 -7.44
C GLY A 268 15.53 19.50 -8.04
N GLN A 269 15.69 18.34 -7.40
CA GLN A 269 16.42 17.19 -7.95
C GLN A 269 15.48 16.01 -8.20
N PRO A 270 15.84 15.07 -9.12
CA PRO A 270 15.12 13.81 -9.29
C PRO A 270 14.97 13.09 -7.95
N VAL A 271 13.78 12.54 -7.70
CA VAL A 271 13.48 11.85 -6.44
C VAL A 271 14.32 10.58 -6.38
N LYS A 272 15.14 10.45 -5.32
CA LYS A 272 15.83 9.20 -5.00
C LYS A 272 15.12 8.58 -3.80
N ARG A 273 14.10 7.77 -4.08
CA ARG A 273 13.20 7.21 -3.05
C ARG A 273 13.97 6.38 -2.03
N ILE A 274 13.57 6.50 -0.76
CA ILE A 274 14.05 5.68 0.33
C ILE A 274 12.95 4.67 0.68
N SER A 275 13.18 3.41 0.31
CA SER A 275 12.24 2.31 0.48
C SER A 275 12.68 1.41 1.64
N THR A 276 12.13 1.63 2.82
CA THR A 276 12.31 0.74 3.98
C THR A 276 11.09 -0.16 4.17
N ARG A 277 11.18 -1.16 5.04
CA ARG A 277 10.03 -2.05 5.33
C ARG A 277 8.92 -1.30 6.07
N ARG A 278 9.28 -0.46 7.04
CA ARG A 278 8.37 0.38 7.81
C ARG A 278 8.71 1.84 7.63
N PRO A 279 7.74 2.76 7.69
CA PRO A 279 7.98 4.19 7.48
C PRO A 279 8.95 4.81 8.52
N TYR A 280 9.06 4.20 9.70
CA TYR A 280 9.94 4.65 10.77
C TYR A 280 11.28 3.91 10.83
N ASP A 281 11.56 2.96 9.93
CA ASP A 281 12.88 2.32 9.90
C ASP A 281 13.94 3.35 9.41
N ASP A 282 15.21 3.11 9.78
CA ASP A 282 16.34 3.96 9.44
C ASP A 282 16.42 4.23 7.92
N PRO A 283 16.39 5.50 7.49
CA PRO A 283 16.46 5.87 6.08
C PRO A 283 17.84 5.70 5.45
N GLY A 284 18.90 5.44 6.23
CA GLY A 284 20.27 5.26 5.74
C GLY A 284 20.94 6.53 5.21
N VAL A 285 20.40 7.70 5.56
CA VAL A 285 20.92 9.02 5.16
C VAL A 285 20.85 10.00 6.34
N GLU A 286 21.77 10.97 6.35
CA GLU A 286 21.80 12.02 7.38
C GLU A 286 20.57 12.93 7.33
N ARG A 287 20.09 13.23 6.12
CA ARG A 287 18.95 14.12 5.89
C ARG A 287 17.93 13.46 4.98
N VAL A 288 16.71 13.32 5.50
CA VAL A 288 15.54 12.89 4.74
C VAL A 288 14.82 14.11 4.17
N TYR A 289 14.42 14.00 2.90
CA TYR A 289 13.47 14.91 2.26
C TYR A 289 12.15 14.20 2.01
N TYR A 290 11.04 14.90 2.20
CA TYR A 290 9.69 14.41 1.96
C TYR A 290 9.19 14.96 0.61
N ARG A 291 8.90 14.05 -0.32
CA ARG A 291 8.56 14.37 -1.71
C ARG A 291 7.16 13.85 -2.04
N ILE A 292 6.38 14.62 -2.78
CA ILE A 292 5.05 14.21 -3.23
C ILE A 292 5.16 13.74 -4.67
N ILE A 293 4.82 12.48 -4.94
CA ILE A 293 4.89 11.87 -6.27
C ILE A 293 3.50 11.37 -6.70
N PRO A 294 3.18 11.33 -8.02
CA PRO A 294 1.89 10.82 -8.47
C PRO A 294 1.69 9.35 -8.10
N GLU A 295 0.46 8.99 -7.72
CA GLU A 295 0.03 7.60 -7.64
C GLU A 295 -0.15 7.05 -9.05
N GLN A 296 0.48 5.91 -9.35
CA GLN A 296 0.51 5.32 -10.68
C GLN A 296 -0.44 4.13 -10.82
N GLY A 297 -0.82 3.52 -9.70
CA GLY A 297 -1.78 2.44 -9.65
C GLY A 297 -3.23 2.91 -9.75
N THR A 298 -4.08 2.04 -10.29
CA THR A 298 -5.54 2.16 -10.19
C THR A 298 -5.96 2.26 -8.73
N ILE A 299 -6.77 3.27 -8.43
CA ILE A 299 -7.35 3.46 -7.10
C ILE A 299 -8.37 2.36 -6.84
N VAL A 300 -8.15 1.57 -5.80
CA VAL A 300 -9.09 0.54 -5.34
C VAL A 300 -9.59 0.83 -3.94
N ASP A 301 -10.88 0.61 -3.68
CA ASP A 301 -11.49 0.96 -2.40
C ASP A 301 -10.77 0.31 -1.20
N LYS A 302 -10.29 -0.92 -1.37
CA LYS A 302 -9.62 -1.72 -0.34
C LYS A 302 -8.37 -1.04 0.27
N THR A 303 -7.65 -0.25 -0.51
CA THR A 303 -6.44 0.47 -0.04
C THR A 303 -6.61 1.99 -0.12
N HIS A 304 -7.68 2.49 -0.74
CA HIS A 304 -7.88 3.91 -0.93
C HIS A 304 -8.23 4.62 0.39
N MET A 305 -7.31 5.48 0.82
CA MET A 305 -7.46 6.37 1.97
C MET A 305 -7.22 7.82 1.54
N PRO A 306 -8.23 8.50 0.98
CA PRO A 306 -8.06 9.85 0.45
C PRO A 306 -7.72 10.85 1.56
N PHE A 307 -6.78 11.76 1.27
CA PHE A 307 -6.39 12.82 2.19
C PHE A 307 -6.21 14.16 1.46
N ALA A 308 -7.08 15.11 1.78
CA ALA A 308 -7.23 16.38 1.04
C ALA A 308 -6.19 17.44 1.37
N LEU A 309 -5.22 17.70 0.51
CA LEU A 309 -4.27 18.79 0.65
C LEU A 309 -4.88 20.13 0.19
N ASN A 310 -4.84 21.14 1.06
CA ASN A 310 -5.29 22.52 0.78
C ASN A 310 -4.55 23.57 1.64
N LYS A 311 -4.83 24.85 1.43
CA LYS A 311 -4.18 25.94 2.18
C LYS A 311 -4.52 25.94 3.68
N GLN A 312 -5.76 25.60 4.04
CA GLN A 312 -6.18 25.54 5.45
C GLN A 312 -5.34 24.52 6.22
N ARG A 313 -5.06 23.36 5.60
CA ARG A 313 -4.25 22.31 6.21
C ARG A 313 -2.80 22.73 6.43
N ILE A 314 -2.19 23.44 5.48
CA ILE A 314 -0.86 24.05 5.68
C ILE A 314 -0.86 24.98 6.90
N SER A 315 -1.89 25.84 7.02
CA SER A 315 -2.04 26.76 8.14
C SER A 315 -2.18 26.01 9.47
N ASN A 316 -3.04 24.99 9.51
CA ASN A 316 -3.25 24.14 10.67
C ASN A 316 -1.94 23.46 11.12
N TRP A 317 -1.20 22.86 10.18
CA TRP A 317 0.06 22.19 10.49
C TRP A 317 1.12 23.14 11.03
N LYS A 318 1.24 24.36 10.45
CA LYS A 318 2.13 25.40 10.98
C LYS A 318 1.75 25.79 12.40
N LYS A 319 0.46 26.06 12.64
CA LYS A 319 -0.05 26.43 13.96
C LYS A 319 0.23 25.35 15.00
N TRP A 320 -0.01 24.08 14.67
CA TRP A 320 0.12 22.98 15.63
C TRP A 320 1.57 22.58 15.87
N PHE A 321 2.41 22.57 14.84
CA PHE A 321 3.75 21.99 14.97
C PHE A 321 4.89 22.99 14.91
N ILE A 322 4.71 24.19 14.34
CA ILE A 322 5.80 25.15 14.20
C ILE A 322 5.64 26.30 15.21
N GLU A 323 4.45 26.90 15.24
CA GLU A 323 4.12 28.05 16.10
C GLU A 323 3.83 27.65 17.55
N ALA A 324 3.52 26.38 17.81
CA ALA A 324 3.30 25.89 19.17
C ALA A 324 4.54 26.06 20.05
N ASP A 325 4.31 26.33 21.33
CA ASP A 325 5.35 26.60 22.32
C ASP A 325 5.99 25.30 22.83
N TYR A 326 7.11 24.94 22.20
CA TYR A 326 7.99 23.84 22.59
C TYR A 326 9.34 24.03 21.89
N SER A 327 10.34 23.23 22.23
CA SER A 327 11.64 23.24 21.55
C SER A 327 12.05 21.82 21.19
N VAL A 328 12.82 21.69 20.12
CA VAL A 328 13.42 20.42 19.69
C VAL A 328 14.92 20.67 19.63
N THR A 329 15.66 20.04 20.53
CA THR A 329 17.13 20.18 20.60
C THR A 329 17.84 19.12 19.76
N GLN A 330 17.21 17.97 19.57
CA GLN A 330 17.69 16.86 18.75
C GLN A 330 16.52 16.10 18.13
N LEU A 331 16.75 15.46 17.00
CA LEU A 331 15.74 14.58 16.41
C LEU A 331 15.75 13.21 17.09
N PRO A 332 14.59 12.55 17.21
CA PRO A 332 14.51 11.15 17.63
C PRO A 332 15.33 10.26 16.70
N SER A 333 16.04 9.29 17.26
CA SER A 333 16.77 8.30 16.46
C SER A 333 15.81 7.39 15.68
N TYR A 334 16.38 6.63 14.76
CA TYR A 334 15.69 5.55 14.04
C TYR A 334 15.90 4.18 14.68
N GLU A 335 16.57 4.13 15.85
CA GLU A 335 16.74 2.89 16.61
C GLU A 335 15.36 2.29 16.96
N PRO A 336 15.17 0.97 16.83
CA PRO A 336 13.87 0.34 17.02
C PRO A 336 13.18 0.68 18.36
N GLU A 337 13.96 0.79 19.44
CA GLU A 337 13.45 1.13 20.78
C GLU A 337 12.83 2.53 20.88
N VAL A 338 13.21 3.44 19.98
CA VAL A 338 12.69 4.81 19.90
C VAL A 338 11.64 4.89 18.79
N ALA A 339 12.00 4.47 17.57
CA ALA A 339 11.22 4.70 16.37
C ALA A 339 9.91 3.92 16.32
N ALA A 340 9.86 2.72 16.92
CA ALA A 340 8.65 1.90 16.94
C ALA A 340 7.59 2.42 17.93
N ASN A 341 7.94 3.31 18.87
CA ASN A 341 7.02 3.85 19.87
C ASN A 341 6.76 5.35 19.63
N PRO A 342 5.56 5.75 19.18
CA PRO A 342 5.26 7.16 18.93
C PRO A 342 5.26 8.02 20.21
N MET A 343 5.13 7.42 21.40
CA MET A 343 5.23 8.14 22.68
C MET A 343 6.67 8.53 23.01
N THR A 344 7.65 7.84 22.41
CA THR A 344 9.08 8.13 22.58
C THR A 344 9.60 8.96 21.42
N ALA A 345 9.32 8.55 20.18
CA ALA A 345 9.80 9.26 18.99
C ALA A 345 9.31 10.72 18.90
N PHE A 346 8.10 11.00 19.38
CA PHE A 346 7.50 12.33 19.28
C PHE A 346 7.24 12.99 20.64
N ILE A 347 8.04 12.65 21.65
CA ILE A 347 7.85 13.12 23.04
C ILE A 347 7.92 14.65 23.18
N ASP A 348 8.77 15.28 22.38
CA ASP A 348 8.96 16.74 22.35
C ASP A 348 7.77 17.47 21.73
N MET A 349 6.98 16.79 20.87
CA MET A 349 5.80 17.40 20.27
C MET A 349 4.67 17.55 21.30
N PRO A 350 3.98 18.70 21.34
CA PRO A 350 2.81 18.88 22.18
C PRO A 350 1.75 17.81 21.89
N VAL A 351 1.23 17.18 22.95
CA VAL A 351 0.19 16.13 22.85
C VAL A 351 -1.03 16.67 22.11
N LYS A 352 -1.45 17.88 22.48
CA LYS A 352 -2.55 18.62 21.83
C LYS A 352 -2.38 18.77 20.32
N SER A 353 -1.17 19.06 19.84
CA SER A 353 -0.88 19.22 18.41
C SER A 353 -1.01 17.90 17.65
N ARG A 354 -0.46 16.82 18.22
CA ARG A 354 -0.59 15.46 17.67
C ARG A 354 -2.06 15.03 17.58
N PHE A 355 -2.84 15.30 18.63
CA PHE A 355 -4.27 15.01 18.67
C PHE A 355 -5.06 15.82 17.65
N LYS A 356 -4.84 17.15 17.56
CA LYS A 356 -5.51 17.98 16.56
C LYS A 356 -5.22 17.52 15.13
N PHE A 357 -4.00 17.07 14.83
CA PHE A 357 -3.69 16.47 13.53
C PHE A 357 -4.51 15.21 13.24
N MET A 358 -4.58 14.27 14.20
CA MET A 358 -5.35 13.04 14.03
C MET A 358 -6.86 13.29 13.88
N LEU A 359 -7.38 14.31 14.57
CA LEU A 359 -8.80 14.68 14.54
C LEU A 359 -9.20 15.51 13.31
N ASP A 360 -8.29 16.34 12.76
CA ASP A 360 -8.52 17.09 11.51
C ASP A 360 -9.00 16.18 10.38
N ASN A 361 -8.59 14.91 10.43
CA ASN A 361 -9.11 13.88 9.54
C ASN A 361 -9.32 12.54 10.27
N ALA A 362 -10.21 12.55 11.28
CA ALA A 362 -10.56 11.36 12.05
C ALA A 362 -10.98 10.18 11.16
N GLN A 363 -11.67 10.45 10.04
CA GLN A 363 -12.04 9.40 9.08
C GLN A 363 -10.81 8.71 8.47
N ASN A 364 -9.78 9.47 8.06
CA ASN A 364 -8.53 8.90 7.55
C ASN A 364 -7.79 8.11 8.64
N THR A 365 -7.74 8.61 9.87
CA THR A 365 -7.18 7.89 11.03
C THR A 365 -7.86 6.53 11.25
N ILE A 366 -9.19 6.48 11.18
CA ILE A 366 -9.95 5.23 11.31
C ILE A 366 -9.78 4.34 10.07
N MET A 367 -9.75 4.93 8.87
CA MET A 367 -9.46 4.17 7.65
C MET A 367 -8.09 3.49 7.72
N ALA A 368 -7.05 4.13 8.27
CA ALA A 368 -5.72 3.51 8.42
C ALA A 368 -5.69 2.31 9.38
N TYR A 369 -6.71 2.18 10.25
CA TYR A 369 -6.91 1.02 11.09
C TYR A 369 -7.68 -0.12 10.39
N ILE A 370 -8.60 0.23 9.47
CA ILE A 370 -9.51 -0.72 8.81
C ILE A 370 -8.97 -1.18 7.45
N LYS A 371 -8.36 -0.26 6.71
CA LYS A 371 -7.81 -0.44 5.36
C LYS A 371 -6.29 -0.54 5.44
N GLY A 372 -5.72 -1.27 4.51
CA GLY A 372 -4.28 -1.44 4.41
C GLY A 372 -3.94 -2.44 3.32
N PRO A 373 -2.65 -2.70 3.06
CA PRO A 373 -2.25 -3.69 2.06
C PRO A 373 -2.36 -5.13 2.61
N VAL A 374 -2.49 -5.29 3.93
CA VAL A 374 -2.71 -6.55 4.64
C VAL A 374 -4.20 -6.84 4.73
N CYS A 375 -4.67 -7.82 3.97
CA CYS A 375 -6.12 -8.05 3.85
C CYS A 375 -6.53 -9.51 3.74
N ARG A 376 -5.66 -10.44 4.13
CA ARG A 376 -5.93 -11.87 4.05
C ARG A 376 -5.75 -12.52 5.41
N GLY A 377 -6.71 -13.37 5.73
CA GLY A 377 -6.61 -14.34 6.80
C GLY A 377 -7.12 -13.85 8.16
N GLN A 378 -7.36 -14.84 9.01
CA GLN A 378 -7.89 -14.69 10.36
C GLN A 378 -6.99 -13.85 11.26
N LEU A 379 -5.68 -13.79 10.99
CA LEU A 379 -4.74 -12.95 11.73
C LEU A 379 -5.07 -11.45 11.66
N ALA A 380 -5.60 -10.99 10.53
CA ALA A 380 -6.00 -9.58 10.36
C ALA A 380 -7.42 -9.29 10.87
N LEU A 381 -8.32 -10.29 10.84
CA LEU A 381 -9.74 -10.10 11.13
C LEU A 381 -10.12 -10.39 12.59
N ASN A 382 -9.39 -11.26 13.30
CA ASN A 382 -9.70 -11.63 14.69
C ASN A 382 -9.38 -10.55 15.74
N VAL A 383 -8.84 -9.39 15.31
CA VAL A 383 -8.41 -8.31 16.21
C VAL A 383 -9.41 -7.15 16.28
N ILE A 384 -10.52 -7.21 15.53
CA ILE A 384 -11.55 -6.16 15.49
C ILE A 384 -12.92 -6.80 15.70
N ASN A 385 -13.72 -6.23 16.60
CA ASN A 385 -15.12 -6.63 16.74
C ASN A 385 -15.93 -6.14 15.54
N ASP A 386 -16.86 -6.95 15.03
CA ASP A 386 -17.74 -6.57 13.91
C ASP A 386 -18.55 -5.29 14.15
N ARG A 387 -18.80 -4.93 15.42
CA ARG A 387 -19.50 -3.71 15.82
C ARG A 387 -18.74 -3.01 16.94
N PHE A 388 -18.31 -1.79 16.70
CA PHE A 388 -17.63 -0.95 17.68
C PHE A 388 -17.98 0.52 17.49
N TRP A 389 -17.88 1.28 18.57
CA TRP A 389 -18.00 2.75 18.57
C TRP A 389 -16.66 3.32 18.96
N VAL A 390 -16.24 4.39 18.25
CA VAL A 390 -15.03 5.13 18.57
C VAL A 390 -15.42 6.53 19.00
N PHE A 391 -14.97 6.92 20.18
CA PHE A 391 -15.12 8.28 20.70
C PHE A 391 -13.73 8.90 20.81
N PHE A 392 -13.64 10.17 20.43
CA PHE A 392 -12.41 10.95 20.56
C PHE A 392 -12.54 11.94 21.70
N LEU A 393 -11.44 12.25 22.36
CA LEU A 393 -11.38 13.32 23.36
C LEU A 393 -11.17 14.67 22.68
N ASP A 394 -11.84 15.71 23.17
CA ASP A 394 -11.63 17.09 22.75
C ASP A 394 -10.22 17.53 23.18
N PRO A 395 -9.31 17.83 22.24
CA PRO A 395 -7.93 18.18 22.56
C PRO A 395 -7.80 19.53 23.28
N ASP A 396 -8.83 20.39 23.24
CA ASP A 396 -8.82 21.65 24.00
C ASP A 396 -9.25 21.44 25.46
N LYS A 397 -9.99 20.37 25.77
CA LYS A 397 -10.45 20.03 27.12
C LYS A 397 -9.63 18.91 27.78
N ALA A 398 -8.98 18.06 27.00
CA ALA A 398 -8.19 16.92 27.45
C ALA A 398 -6.67 17.21 27.54
N ASP A 399 -6.23 18.44 27.21
CA ASP A 399 -4.83 18.86 27.38
C ASP A 399 -4.52 19.17 28.84
N ILE A 400 -4.44 18.11 29.62
CA ILE A 400 -4.27 18.14 31.08
C ILE A 400 -2.83 17.68 31.38
N PRO A 401 -1.99 18.52 32.00
CA PRO A 401 -0.59 18.18 32.28
C PRO A 401 -0.40 16.85 33.01
N GLU A 402 -1.27 16.54 33.96
CA GLU A 402 -1.24 15.31 34.76
C GLU A 402 -1.51 14.06 33.91
N VAL A 403 -2.43 14.14 32.95
CA VAL A 403 -2.72 13.05 32.01
C VAL A 403 -1.56 12.85 31.04
N ASN A 404 -1.00 13.95 30.54
CA ASN A 404 0.16 13.93 29.65
C ASN A 404 1.38 13.31 30.35
N GLU A 405 1.63 13.69 31.60
CA GLU A 405 2.73 13.15 32.40
C GLU A 405 2.49 11.69 32.77
N PHE A 406 1.25 11.28 33.06
CA PHE A 406 0.91 9.87 33.21
C PHE A 406 1.32 9.06 31.99
N TYR A 407 0.90 9.43 30.78
CA TYR A 407 1.26 8.67 29.57
C TYR A 407 2.77 8.66 29.32
N ARG A 408 3.48 9.75 29.62
CA ARG A 408 4.94 9.80 29.54
C ARG A 408 5.60 8.80 30.51
N SER A 409 5.13 8.75 31.75
CA SER A 409 5.61 7.78 32.75
C SER A 409 5.37 6.31 32.34
N GLN A 410 4.39 6.07 31.47
CA GLN A 410 4.02 4.73 31.00
C GLN A 410 4.72 4.31 29.70
N ALA A 411 5.61 5.14 29.12
CA ALA A 411 6.24 4.86 27.82
C ALA A 411 6.90 3.46 27.75
N ASP A 412 7.53 3.00 28.83
CA ASP A 412 8.15 1.67 28.92
C ASP A 412 7.14 0.51 28.96
N ASN A 413 5.94 0.75 29.49
CA ASN A 413 4.85 -0.23 29.49
C ASN A 413 4.04 -0.20 28.19
N LEU A 414 4.16 0.88 27.40
CA LEU A 414 3.48 1.09 26.12
C LEU A 414 4.37 0.77 24.90
N LYS A 415 5.42 -0.03 25.11
CA LYS A 415 6.27 -0.55 24.03
C LYS A 415 5.49 -1.49 23.12
N LEU A 416 5.67 -1.32 21.81
CA LEU A 416 4.98 -2.12 20.81
C LEU A 416 5.84 -3.30 20.36
N PRO A 417 5.25 -4.47 20.06
CA PRO A 417 5.98 -5.63 19.53
C PRO A 417 6.84 -5.35 18.30
N ALA A 418 6.50 -4.32 17.54
CA ALA A 418 7.24 -3.95 16.34
C ALA A 418 8.69 -3.47 16.60
N GLU A 419 9.05 -3.13 17.85
CA GLU A 419 10.43 -2.84 18.27
C GLU A 419 11.36 -4.07 18.13
N GLN A 420 10.80 -5.28 18.09
CA GLN A 420 11.53 -6.55 17.90
C GLN A 420 11.71 -6.90 16.41
N GLU A 421 11.47 -5.93 15.54
CA GLU A 421 11.57 -6.04 14.10
C GLU A 421 10.71 -7.19 13.52
N SER A 422 11.28 -8.02 12.64
CA SER A 422 10.53 -8.98 11.81
C SER A 422 10.84 -10.45 12.12
N ASN A 423 11.63 -10.73 13.15
CA ASN A 423 11.99 -12.09 13.54
C ASN A 423 11.32 -12.45 14.87
N THR A 424 10.76 -13.65 14.98
CA THR A 424 9.92 -14.02 16.13
C THR A 424 10.63 -14.90 17.15
N LEU A 425 10.51 -14.53 18.43
CA LEU A 425 10.62 -15.43 19.59
C LEU A 425 9.29 -15.36 20.36
N PRO A 426 8.25 -16.06 19.88
CA PRO A 426 6.85 -15.73 20.19
C PRO A 426 6.48 -15.89 21.68
N VAL A 427 7.02 -16.90 22.37
CA VAL A 427 6.67 -17.18 23.77
C VAL A 427 7.29 -16.16 24.73
N THR A 428 8.57 -15.84 24.56
CA THR A 428 9.28 -14.88 25.42
C THR A 428 8.73 -13.47 25.24
N ASN A 429 8.41 -13.09 24.00
CA ASN A 429 7.82 -11.79 23.69
C ASN A 429 6.42 -11.68 24.28
N TRP A 430 5.57 -12.71 24.17
CA TRP A 430 4.23 -12.68 24.76
C TRP A 430 4.26 -12.45 26.27
N VAL A 431 5.12 -13.16 27.01
CA VAL A 431 5.25 -12.97 28.47
C VAL A 431 5.73 -11.54 28.81
N LYS A 432 6.68 -10.99 28.05
CA LYS A 432 7.17 -9.61 28.23
C LYS A 432 6.02 -8.61 28.06
N TYR A 433 5.31 -8.67 26.93
CA TYR A 433 4.22 -7.73 26.62
C TYR A 433 3.00 -7.91 27.53
N ALA A 434 2.67 -9.14 27.93
CA ALA A 434 1.59 -9.39 28.90
C ALA A 434 1.88 -8.74 30.26
N ARG A 435 3.14 -8.82 30.73
CA ARG A 435 3.56 -8.14 31.98
C ARG A 435 3.56 -6.62 31.84
N GLN A 436 3.98 -6.08 30.71
CA GLN A 436 3.91 -4.64 30.41
C GLN A 436 2.45 -4.16 30.42
N GLN A 437 1.55 -4.89 29.77
CA GLN A 437 0.12 -4.61 29.77
C GLN A 437 -0.46 -4.63 31.18
N ALA A 438 -0.14 -5.65 31.99
CA ALA A 438 -0.63 -5.75 33.35
C ALA A 438 -0.23 -4.53 34.20
N ARG A 439 1.06 -4.13 34.15
CA ARG A 439 1.54 -2.93 34.86
C ARG A 439 0.87 -1.65 34.36
N TYR A 440 0.68 -1.50 33.06
CA TYR A 440 -0.02 -0.36 32.50
C TYR A 440 -1.49 -0.30 32.96
N LEU A 441 -2.21 -1.42 32.95
CA LEU A 441 -3.60 -1.48 33.39
C LEU A 441 -3.75 -1.17 34.88
N GLU A 442 -2.83 -1.65 35.71
CA GLU A 442 -2.76 -1.32 37.13
C GLU A 442 -2.52 0.19 37.34
N ALA A 443 -1.47 0.74 36.74
CA ALA A 443 -1.17 2.18 36.81
C ALA A 443 -2.32 3.05 36.28
N LYS A 444 -2.96 2.64 35.17
CA LYS A 444 -4.13 3.31 34.62
C LYS A 444 -5.31 3.25 35.58
N SER A 445 -5.55 2.12 36.23
CA SER A 445 -6.63 1.98 37.21
C SER A 445 -6.39 2.88 38.42
N GLU A 446 -5.17 2.92 38.95
CA GLU A 446 -4.80 3.80 40.07
C GLU A 446 -4.97 5.27 39.70
N PHE A 447 -4.44 5.69 38.55
CA PHE A 447 -4.59 7.05 38.05
C PHE A 447 -6.06 7.42 37.89
N THR A 448 -6.85 6.56 37.24
CA THR A 448 -8.28 6.77 36.98
C THR A 448 -9.09 6.85 38.28
N ASN A 449 -8.85 5.96 39.24
CA ASN A 449 -9.53 5.96 40.53
C ASN A 449 -9.24 7.23 41.35
N ASN A 450 -8.01 7.75 41.25
CA ASN A 450 -7.64 9.01 41.89
C ASN A 450 -8.22 10.22 41.14
N TRP A 451 -8.18 10.20 39.80
CA TRP A 451 -8.63 11.30 38.95
C TRP A 451 -10.14 11.51 38.98
N PHE A 452 -10.91 10.41 39.01
CA PHE A 452 -12.37 10.41 39.08
C PHE A 452 -12.89 10.18 40.50
N LYS A 453 -12.05 10.40 41.51
CA LYS A 453 -12.44 10.23 42.90
C LYS A 453 -13.68 11.09 43.19
N HIS A 454 -14.68 10.49 43.84
CA HIS A 454 -15.97 11.14 44.11
C HIS A 454 -16.76 11.59 42.86
N GLY A 455 -16.44 11.09 41.67
CA GLY A 455 -17.11 11.47 40.42
C GLY A 455 -16.63 12.82 39.84
N GLU A 456 -15.58 13.40 40.41
CA GLU A 456 -14.93 14.59 39.86
C GLU A 456 -14.41 14.31 38.45
N ASN A 457 -14.41 15.32 37.57
CA ASN A 457 -13.92 15.23 36.18
C ASN A 457 -14.66 14.24 35.25
N LEU A 458 -15.71 13.57 35.72
CA LEU A 458 -16.53 12.67 34.89
C LEU A 458 -17.64 13.47 34.19
N SER A 459 -17.32 14.05 33.03
CA SER A 459 -18.28 14.75 32.16
C SER A 459 -18.18 14.24 30.72
N THR A 460 -19.31 14.21 30.00
CA THR A 460 -19.32 13.99 28.54
C THR A 460 -18.77 15.16 27.77
N ASP A 461 -18.58 16.33 28.40
CA ASP A 461 -18.06 17.52 27.74
C ASP A 461 -16.63 17.31 27.21
N VAL A 462 -15.88 16.34 27.74
CA VAL A 462 -14.51 16.03 27.27
C VAL A 462 -14.49 15.22 25.97
N ILE A 463 -15.65 14.76 25.50
CA ILE A 463 -15.78 14.08 24.20
C ILE A 463 -15.79 15.15 23.11
N TRP A 464 -15.03 14.91 22.04
CA TRP A 464 -14.97 15.79 20.89
C TRP A 464 -16.30 15.77 20.12
N ASP A 465 -16.91 16.94 19.96
CA ASP A 465 -18.23 17.13 19.33
C ASP A 465 -18.15 17.40 17.81
N GLY A 466 -17.02 17.09 17.17
CA GLY A 466 -16.84 17.36 15.76
C GLY A 466 -16.59 18.83 15.42
N ASN A 467 -16.21 19.64 16.42
CA ASN A 467 -16.13 21.10 16.33
C ASN A 467 -17.46 21.72 15.86
N GLY A 468 -18.59 21.07 16.16
CA GLY A 468 -19.93 21.47 15.71
C GLY A 468 -20.18 21.36 14.20
N THR A 469 -19.27 20.74 13.43
CA THR A 469 -19.36 20.65 11.96
C THR A 469 -19.36 19.22 11.42
N ASN A 470 -18.85 18.25 12.19
CA ASN A 470 -18.88 16.85 11.81
C ASN A 470 -20.12 16.17 12.42
N PRO A 471 -21.15 15.83 11.62
CA PRO A 471 -22.38 15.22 12.13
C PRO A 471 -22.21 13.76 12.59
N ASN A 472 -21.04 13.16 12.39
CA ASN A 472 -20.72 11.80 12.84
C ASN A 472 -19.94 11.77 14.17
N ALA A 473 -19.64 12.93 14.76
CA ALA A 473 -18.89 13.04 16.01
C ALA A 473 -19.80 12.99 17.24
#